data_AF-A0A318PNH0-F1
#
_entry.id   AF-A0A318PNH0-F1
#
_cell.length_a   1.000
_cell.length_b   1.000
_cell.length_c   1.000
_cell.angle_alpha   90.00
_cell.angle_beta   90.00
_cell.angle_gamma   90.00
#
_symmetry.space_group_name_H-M   'P 1'
#
loop_
_entity.id
_entity.type
_entity.pdbx_description
1 polymer ?
#
loop_
_entity_poly.entity_id
_entity_poly.type
_entity_poly.pdbx_seq_one_letter_code
_entity_poly.pdbx_strand_id
1 'polypeptide(L)' 'DDAPHTRLTLTYPAIHSSRHVVFMLAGAGKREAFARVRAGDPAEPASHITSEGELIWLMDKAAAGQ' A
#
# COMPACT_ATOMS: atom_id res chain seq x y z
N ASP A 1 -1.21 -18.72 5.22
CA ASP A 1 -0.98 -19.73 4.16
C ASP A 1 0.22 -19.25 3.37
N ASP A 2 1.43 -19.63 3.82
CA ASP A 2 2.73 -19.21 3.29
C ASP A 2 3.40 -20.39 2.56
N ALA A 3 2.62 -21.13 1.78
CA ALA A 3 3.20 -22.12 0.88
C ALA A 3 4.04 -21.40 -0.20
N PRO A 4 5.24 -21.90 -0.54
CA PRO A 4 6.11 -21.26 -1.51
C PRO A 4 5.53 -21.41 -2.92
N HIS A 5 4.78 -20.39 -3.34
CA HIS A 5 4.25 -20.27 -4.69
C HIS A 5 5.14 -19.35 -5.52
N THR A 6 5.46 -19.74 -6.75
CA THR A 6 6.04 -18.82 -7.73
C THR A 6 5.05 -17.67 -7.97
N ARG A 7 5.51 -16.44 -7.76
CA ARG A 7 4.71 -15.22 -7.95
C ARG A 7 5.23 -14.44 -9.14
N LEU A 8 4.31 -13.91 -9.93
CA LEU A 8 4.55 -12.85 -10.89
C LEU A 8 3.98 -11.56 -10.30
N THR A 9 4.74 -10.47 -10.30
CA THR A 9 4.33 -9.18 -9.75
C THR A 9 4.69 -8.06 -10.70
N LEU A 10 3.90 -6.99 -10.68
CA LEU A 10 4.31 -5.72 -11.27
C LEU A 10 5.41 -5.09 -10.39
N THR A 11 6.31 -4.36 -11.04
CA THR A 11 7.35 -3.56 -10.38
C THR A 11 6.86 -2.11 -10.19
N TYR A 12 7.59 -1.31 -9.42
CA TYR A 12 7.19 0.06 -9.12
C TYR A 12 6.98 0.94 -10.36
N PRO A 13 7.85 0.93 -11.40
CA PRO A 13 7.59 1.71 -12.62
C PRO A 13 6.30 1.33 -13.34
N ALA A 14 5.91 0.05 -13.29
CA ALA A 14 4.66 -0.40 -13.90
C ALA A 14 3.42 0.02 -13.10
N ILE A 15 3.53 0.16 -11.78
CA ILE A 15 2.44 0.68 -10.94
C ILE A 15 2.35 2.21 -11.11
N HIS A 16 3.50 2.89 -11.12
CA HIS A 16 3.61 4.35 -11.28
C HIS A 16 2.89 4.88 -12.52
N SER A 17 2.93 4.17 -13.65
CA SER A 17 2.27 4.59 -14.91
C SER A 17 0.74 4.64 -14.85
N SER A 18 0.13 4.27 -13.72
CA SER A 18 -1.30 4.37 -13.50
C SER A 18 -1.70 5.82 -13.22
N ARG A 19 -2.81 6.28 -13.82
CA ARG A 19 -3.43 7.59 -13.52
C ARG A 19 -4.04 7.64 -12.12
N HIS A 20 -4.47 6.49 -11.59
CA HIS A 20 -4.98 6.35 -10.23
C HIS A 20 -4.43 5.07 -9.62
N VAL A 21 -3.87 5.18 -8.42
CA VAL A 21 -3.52 4.04 -7.58
C VAL A 21 -4.36 4.12 -6.31
N VAL A 22 -5.10 3.06 -6.01
CA VAL A 22 -5.99 3.02 -4.84
C VAL A 22 -5.53 1.91 -3.89
N PHE A 23 -5.20 2.29 -2.67
CA PHE A 23 -4.99 1.36 -1.56
C PHE A 23 -6.28 1.24 -0.74
N MET A 24 -6.67 0.00 -0.42
CA MET A 24 -7.82 -0.30 0.43
C MET A 24 -7.36 -1.02 1.70
N LEU A 25 -7.54 -0.41 2.87
CA LEU A 25 -7.12 -0.94 4.16
C LEU A 25 -8.32 -1.14 5.07
N ALA A 26 -8.40 -2.32 5.68
CA ALA A 26 -9.45 -2.67 6.64
C ALA A 26 -8.85 -3.33 7.89
N GLY A 27 -9.42 -3.00 9.04
CA GLY A 27 -9.09 -3.60 10.33
C GLY A 27 -7.91 -2.93 11.06
N ALA A 28 -7.97 -2.99 12.39
CA ALA A 28 -7.00 -2.36 13.28
C ALA A 28 -5.56 -2.89 13.10
N GLY A 29 -5.39 -4.13 12.61
CA GLY A 29 -4.08 -4.72 12.33
C GLY A 29 -3.28 -4.00 11.23
N LYS A 30 -3.88 -3.06 10.49
CA LYS A 30 -3.21 -2.26 9.47
C LYS A 30 -2.67 -0.91 9.97
N ARG A 31 -3.03 -0.48 11.19
CA ARG A 31 -2.65 0.83 11.75
C ARG A 31 -1.15 1.08 11.73
N GLU A 32 -0.39 0.15 12.30
CA GLU A 32 1.06 0.31 12.46
C GLU A 32 1.79 0.27 11.12
N ALA A 33 1.41 -0.66 10.23
CA ALA A 33 1.97 -0.74 8.88
C ALA A 33 1.67 0.54 8.09
N PHE A 34 0.44 1.05 8.15
CA PHE A 34 0.09 2.30 7.50
C PHE A 34 0.83 3.51 8.08
N ALA A 35 1.06 3.56 9.39
CA ALA A 35 1.84 4.63 10.01
C ALA A 35 3.28 4.67 9.46
N ARG A 36 3.92 3.51 9.27
CA ARG A 36 5.27 3.42 8.66
C ARG A 36 5.27 3.81 7.18
N VAL A 37 4.27 3.34 6.41
CA VAL A 37 4.09 3.76 5.01
C VAL A 37 3.92 5.27 4.91
N ARG A 38 3.08 5.86 5.75
CA ARG A 38 2.83 7.31 5.80
C ARG A 38 4.07 8.11 6.22
N ALA A 39 4.95 7.53 7.03
CA ALA A 39 6.23 8.11 7.41
C ALA A 39 7.31 7.98 6.31
N GLY A 40 7.02 7.28 5.20
CA GLY A 40 7.97 7.05 4.12
C GLY A 40 9.04 6.02 4.45
N ASP A 41 8.75 5.06 5.35
CA ASP A 41 9.70 4.03 5.73
C ASP A 41 10.15 3.19 4.51
N PRO A 42 11.44 3.21 4.12
CA PRO A 42 11.91 2.49 2.94
C PRO A 42 11.82 0.97 3.08
N ALA A 43 11.64 0.43 4.29
CA ALA A 43 11.41 -1.00 4.49
C ALA A 43 10.00 -1.44 4.07
N GLU A 44 9.05 -0.52 3.95
CA GLU A 44 7.68 -0.81 3.53
C GLU A 44 7.53 -0.67 2.01
N PRO A 45 7.23 -1.74 1.23
CA PRO A 45 7.09 -1.63 -0.23
C PRO A 45 6.07 -0.60 -0.69
N ALA A 46 4.99 -0.40 0.09
CA ALA A 46 3.94 0.57 -0.21
C ALA A 46 4.39 2.04 -0.06
N SER A 47 5.51 2.31 0.64
CA SER A 47 6.05 3.69 0.74
C SER A 47 6.71 4.16 -0.56
N HIS A 48 7.11 3.22 -1.43
CA HIS A 48 7.70 3.50 -2.74
C HIS A 48 6.66 3.69 -3.85
N ILE A 49 5.39 3.42 -3.57
CA ILE A 49 4.33 3.48 -4.58
C ILE A 49 3.91 4.91 -4.84
N THR A 50 4.04 5.31 -6.09
CA THR A 50 3.58 6.60 -6.62
C THR A 50 2.63 6.38 -7.80
N SER A 51 2.10 7.46 -8.37
CA SER A 51 1.22 7.45 -9.52
C SER A 51 1.55 8.63 -10.43
N GLU A 52 1.30 8.51 -11.73
CA GLU A 52 1.30 9.65 -12.66
C GLU A 52 0.15 10.64 -12.37
N GLY A 53 -0.88 10.20 -11.65
CA GLY A 53 -1.97 11.04 -11.18
C GLY A 53 -2.15 10.91 -9.68
N GLU A 54 -3.27 10.33 -9.26
CA GLU A 54 -3.67 10.35 -7.86
C GLU A 54 -3.36 9.05 -7.12
N LEU A 55 -2.85 9.19 -5.91
CA LEU A 55 -2.72 8.12 -4.93
C LEU A 55 -3.82 8.25 -3.87
N ILE A 56 -4.73 7.29 -3.79
CA ILE A 56 -5.92 7.34 -2.95
C ILE A 56 -5.84 6.25 -1.87
N TRP A 57 -6.13 6.61 -0.63
CA TRP A 57 -6.22 5.68 0.50
C TRP A 57 -7.67 5.58 0.99
N LEU A 58 -8.27 4.40 0.82
CA LEU A 58 -9.60 4.08 1.34
C LEU A 58 -9.42 3.22 2.59
N MET A 59 -9.86 3.72 3.73
CA MET A 59 -9.64 3.09 5.03
C MET A 59 -10.93 2.99 5.83
N ASP A 60 -11.13 1.86 6.51
CA ASP A 60 -12.13 1.83 7.59
C ASP A 60 -11.62 2.59 8.84
N LYS A 61 -12.54 2.92 9.74
CA LYS A 61 -12.21 3.64 10.98
C LYS A 61 -11.16 2.89 11.80
N ALA A 62 -11.30 1.56 11.86
CA ALA A 62 -10.38 0.70 12.58
C ALA A 62 -8.95 0.83 12.03
N ALA A 63 -8.70 0.72 10.73
CA ALA A 63 -7.38 0.91 10.13
C ALA A 63 -6.87 2.35 10.27
N ALA A 64 -7.78 3.35 10.26
CA ALA A 64 -7.46 4.76 10.43
C ALA A 64 -7.13 5.16 11.89
N GLY A 65 -7.29 4.26 12.86
CA GLY A 65 -7.09 4.56 14.28
C GLY A 65 -8.21 5.37 14.91
N GLN A 66 -9.41 5.33 14.31
CA GLN A 66 -10.64 5.99 14.77
C GLN A 66 -11.61 4.99 15.40
#